data_AF-A0AAD8G6Q4-F1
#
_entry.id   AF-A0AAD8G6Q4-F1
#
_cell.length_a   1.000
_cell.length_b   1.000
_cell.length_c   1.000
_cell.angle_alpha   90.00
_cell.angle_beta   90.00
_cell.angle_gamma   90.00
#
_symmetry.space_group_name_H-M   'P 1'
#
loop_
_entity.id
_entity.type
_entity.pdbx_description
1 polymer ?
#
loop_
_entity_poly.entity_id
_entity_poly.type
_entity_poly.pdbx_seq_one_letter_code
_entity_poly.pdbx_strand_id
1 'polypeptide(L)'
;MISEGSSFIKGMLLGGLFCAVVTLLGNFSTGHQSTTDHHHHHIQVPSKEELLKLPEPKRIELSQSIRVYCAILVQPRELSYWAAVKETWSKHCDKAEFYSPENVKVFHSVNLDTKDKWLMLRNALKHAYANGKGYSWYFVALPSTFAIIENLKFFLLNKDPGQPFYIGHTVKSGELEYAELEGGLVLSVEALRRLVGVFSDSVKCPEQGSVLWKLTEEKELAVCLKYTGVFAENAEDSEGKEIFNTKSVNTLIKEALAEKPQEVVNGCCSDVAITFHGQSPNHMQVLMYGVYRLRPYGHTFHDSLVFLPPVDSDND
;
A
#
# COMPACT_ATOMS: atom_id res chain seq x y z
N MET A 1 1.13 61.80 43.89
CA MET A 1 0.73 60.95 42.75
C MET A 1 1.91 60.14 42.23
N ILE A 2 2.52 59.28 43.07
CA ILE A 2 3.63 58.40 42.68
C ILE A 2 3.41 57.07 43.40
N SER A 3 2.44 56.26 42.95
CA SER A 3 2.24 54.92 43.52
C SER A 3 1.76 53.87 42.51
N GLU A 4 1.29 54.24 41.33
CA GLU A 4 0.76 53.27 40.35
C GLU A 4 1.80 52.74 39.36
N GLY A 5 2.88 53.48 39.10
CA GLY A 5 3.93 53.05 38.15
C GLY A 5 4.83 51.90 38.67
N SER A 6 4.91 51.73 40.00
CA SER A 6 5.77 50.70 40.62
C SER A 6 5.22 49.29 40.41
N SER A 7 3.90 49.11 40.49
CA SER A 7 3.26 47.80 40.31
C SER A 7 3.27 47.34 38.85
N PHE A 8 3.11 48.27 37.89
CA PHE A 8 3.16 47.96 36.46
C PHE A 8 4.55 47.51 36.01
N ILE A 9 5.61 48.21 36.43
CA ILE A 9 6.98 47.86 36.08
C ILE A 9 7.39 46.52 36.73
N LYS A 10 6.96 46.25 37.96
CA LYS A 10 7.14 44.94 38.61
C LYS A 10 6.42 43.82 37.86
N GLY A 11 5.21 44.07 37.36
CA GLY A 11 4.45 43.12 36.53
C GLY A 11 5.14 42.80 35.20
N MET A 12 5.65 43.82 34.51
CA MET A 12 6.42 43.63 33.26
C MET A 12 7.72 42.85 33.49
N LEU A 13 8.46 43.14 34.57
CA LEU A 13 9.69 42.43 34.90
C LEU A 13 9.43 40.96 35.26
N LEU A 14 8.35 40.68 36.02
CA LEU A 14 7.95 39.31 36.36
C LEU A 14 7.46 38.54 35.13
N GLY A 15 6.68 39.17 34.24
CA GLY A 15 6.23 38.56 32.99
C GLY A 15 7.38 38.27 32.01
N GLY A 16 8.35 39.19 31.92
CA GLY A 16 9.57 39.00 31.11
C GLY A 16 10.45 37.87 31.64
N LEU A 17 10.64 37.79 32.97
CA LEU A 17 11.36 36.68 33.61
C LEU A 17 10.63 35.35 33.41
N PHE A 18 9.30 35.32 33.50
CA PHE A 18 8.51 34.12 33.27
C PHE A 18 8.64 33.63 31.82
N CYS A 19 8.52 34.52 30.83
CA CYS A 19 8.72 34.18 29.42
C CYS A 19 10.16 33.70 29.12
N ALA A 20 11.17 34.33 29.73
CA ALA A 20 12.56 33.90 29.59
C ALA A 20 12.79 32.52 30.22
N VAL A 21 12.19 32.23 31.38
CA VAL A 21 12.29 30.92 32.05
C VAL A 21 11.54 29.85 31.27
N VAL A 22 10.36 30.14 30.71
CA VAL A 22 9.61 29.19 29.86
C VAL A 22 10.34 28.90 28.54
N THR A 23 11.00 29.89 27.94
CA THR A 23 11.80 29.69 26.72
C THR A 23 13.12 28.97 27.00
N LEU A 24 13.76 29.22 28.15
CA LEU A 24 14.91 28.42 28.60
C LEU A 24 14.50 26.98 28.95
N LEU A 25 13.40 26.76 29.66
CA LEU A 25 12.89 25.41 29.98
C LEU A 25 12.38 24.66 28.74
N GLY A 26 11.79 25.39 27.77
CA GLY A 26 11.39 24.84 26.47
C GLY A 26 12.58 24.39 25.61
N ASN A 27 13.74 25.04 25.76
CA ASN A 27 15.00 24.64 25.12
C ASN A 27 15.77 23.55 25.89
N PHE A 28 15.33 23.17 27.10
CA PHE A 28 15.90 22.08 27.90
C PHE A 28 15.09 20.79 27.86
N SER A 29 14.13 20.66 26.93
CA SER A 29 13.65 19.34 26.51
C SER A 29 14.76 18.65 25.72
N THR A 30 15.77 18.19 26.44
CA THR A 30 16.60 17.06 26.04
C THR A 30 15.66 16.03 25.45
N GLY A 31 15.92 15.66 24.19
CA GLY A 31 15.22 14.60 23.51
C GLY A 31 15.38 13.31 24.30
N HIS A 32 14.50 13.08 25.27
CA HIS A 32 13.94 11.76 25.46
C HIS A 32 13.09 11.51 24.21
N GLN A 33 13.76 11.09 23.13
CA GLN A 33 13.19 10.00 22.35
C GLN A 33 12.94 8.91 23.37
N SER A 34 11.69 8.87 23.86
CA SER A 34 11.12 7.64 24.35
C SER A 34 11.28 6.68 23.18
N THR A 35 12.35 5.89 23.20
CA THR A 35 12.42 4.61 22.53
C THR A 35 11.40 3.74 23.25
N THR A 36 10.12 4.04 23.03
CA THR A 36 9.13 2.99 23.00
C THR A 36 9.63 2.08 21.90
N ASP A 37 10.12 0.93 22.34
CA ASP A 37 10.51 -0.20 21.53
C ASP A 37 9.26 -0.64 20.76
N HIS A 38 8.99 0.08 19.67
CA HIS A 38 7.89 -0.19 18.78
C HIS A 38 8.38 -1.33 17.91
N HIS A 39 7.73 -2.49 18.04
CA HIS A 39 7.86 -3.58 17.09
C HIS A 39 7.30 -3.12 15.74
N HIS A 40 8.06 -2.28 15.04
CA HIS A 40 7.90 -2.13 13.61
C HIS A 40 8.41 -3.43 13.01
N HIS A 41 7.49 -4.26 12.55
CA HIS A 41 7.82 -5.42 11.74
C HIS A 41 8.28 -4.91 10.37
N HIS A 42 9.47 -4.33 10.29
CA HIS A 42 10.13 -4.04 9.01
C HIS A 42 10.48 -5.39 8.39
N ILE A 43 9.78 -5.71 7.30
CA ILE A 43 9.93 -7.00 6.64
C ILE A 43 10.83 -6.78 5.45
N GLN A 44 11.97 -7.45 5.49
CA GLN A 44 12.92 -7.41 4.40
C GLN A 44 12.51 -8.41 3.32
N VAL A 45 12.60 -7.93 2.08
CA VAL A 45 12.50 -8.72 0.86
C VAL A 45 13.56 -9.85 0.89
N PRO A 46 13.23 -11.09 0.47
CA PRO A 46 14.21 -12.19 0.44
C PRO A 46 15.47 -11.83 -0.36
N SER A 47 16.65 -12.35 0.03
CA SER A 47 17.85 -12.12 -0.76
C SER A 47 17.78 -12.89 -2.09
N LYS A 48 17.99 -12.17 -3.20
CA LYS A 48 17.99 -12.76 -4.55
C LYS A 48 19.00 -13.91 -4.68
N GLU A 49 20.11 -13.82 -3.95
CA GLU A 49 21.20 -14.79 -3.93
C GLU A 49 20.82 -16.12 -3.27
N GLU A 50 19.97 -16.12 -2.25
CA GLU A 50 19.49 -17.35 -1.62
C GLU A 50 18.54 -18.11 -2.54
N LEU A 51 17.67 -17.40 -3.26
CA LEU A 51 16.74 -18.03 -4.19
C LEU A 51 17.45 -18.60 -5.42
N LEU A 52 18.48 -17.92 -5.93
CA LEU A 52 19.28 -18.44 -7.05
C LEU A 52 20.05 -19.73 -6.72
N LYS A 53 20.27 -20.04 -5.43
CA LYS A 53 20.88 -21.30 -4.99
C LYS A 53 19.92 -22.49 -5.06
N LEU A 54 18.61 -22.25 -5.21
CA LEU A 54 17.62 -23.31 -5.29
C LEU A 54 17.58 -23.94 -6.69
N PRO A 55 17.39 -25.28 -6.80
CA PRO A 55 17.15 -25.94 -8.07
C PRO A 55 15.96 -25.33 -8.80
N GLU A 56 16.04 -25.21 -10.13
CA GLU A 56 14.98 -24.63 -10.97
C GLU A 56 13.58 -25.23 -10.74
N PRO A 57 13.38 -26.56 -10.59
CA PRO A 57 12.07 -27.11 -10.26
C PRO A 57 11.50 -26.57 -8.95
N LYS A 58 12.36 -26.36 -7.93
CA LYS A 58 11.93 -25.82 -6.64
C LYS A 58 11.55 -24.35 -6.74
N ARG A 59 12.28 -23.59 -7.56
CA ARG A 59 11.98 -22.19 -7.87
C ARG A 59 10.63 -22.05 -8.59
N ILE A 60 10.34 -22.93 -9.54
CA ILE A 60 9.04 -22.99 -10.21
C ILE A 60 7.92 -23.35 -9.22
N GLU A 61 8.13 -24.36 -8.38
CA GLU A 61 7.15 -24.76 -7.34
C GLU A 61 6.83 -23.60 -6.39
N LEU A 62 7.86 -22.88 -5.90
CA LEU A 62 7.68 -21.68 -5.07
C LEU A 62 6.90 -20.60 -5.80
N SER A 63 7.27 -20.32 -7.05
CA SER A 63 6.58 -19.34 -7.90
C SER A 63 5.08 -19.66 -8.06
N GLN A 64 4.75 -20.92 -8.29
CA GLN A 64 3.38 -21.41 -8.46
C GLN A 64 2.58 -21.45 -7.15
N SER A 65 3.26 -21.54 -5.99
CA SER A 65 2.61 -21.57 -4.68
C SER A 65 2.02 -20.23 -4.27
N ILE A 66 2.56 -19.12 -4.79
CA ILE A 66 2.09 -17.77 -4.48
C ILE A 66 1.02 -17.35 -5.48
N ARG A 67 -0.23 -17.46 -5.05
CA ARG A 67 -1.43 -17.15 -5.85
C ARG A 67 -2.06 -15.84 -5.39
N VAL A 68 -2.01 -14.82 -6.24
CA VAL A 68 -2.48 -13.46 -5.99
C VAL A 68 -3.77 -13.18 -6.76
N TYR A 69 -4.83 -12.85 -6.00
CA TYR A 69 -6.08 -12.31 -6.53
C TYR A 69 -6.00 -10.78 -6.52
N CYS A 70 -6.06 -10.15 -7.69
CA CYS A 70 -6.11 -8.71 -7.83
C CYS A 70 -7.57 -8.24 -7.89
N ALA A 71 -7.98 -7.45 -6.90
CA ALA A 71 -9.26 -6.77 -6.83
C ALA A 71 -9.08 -5.29 -7.16
N ILE A 72 -9.42 -4.90 -8.39
CA ILE A 72 -9.24 -3.53 -8.88
C ILE A 72 -10.57 -2.76 -8.75
N LEU A 73 -10.58 -1.69 -7.98
CA LEU A 73 -11.76 -0.84 -7.78
C LEU A 73 -11.82 0.23 -8.88
N VAL A 74 -12.75 0.13 -9.82
CA VAL A 74 -12.88 1.04 -10.96
C VAL A 74 -14.15 1.89 -10.91
N GLN A 75 -14.13 3.04 -11.57
CA GLN A 75 -15.34 3.85 -11.81
C GLN A 75 -15.69 3.90 -13.31
N PRO A 76 -16.98 3.97 -13.68
CA PRO A 76 -17.41 4.03 -15.08
C PRO A 76 -16.83 5.21 -15.87
N ARG A 77 -16.46 6.30 -15.20
CA ARG A 77 -15.85 7.48 -15.83
C ARG A 77 -14.35 7.33 -16.14
N GLU A 78 -13.71 6.27 -15.66
CA GLU A 78 -12.26 6.05 -15.74
C GLU A 78 -11.91 4.96 -16.77
N LEU A 79 -12.64 4.91 -17.89
CA LEU A 79 -12.48 3.84 -18.90
C LEU A 79 -11.05 3.73 -19.46
N SER A 80 -10.33 4.85 -19.59
CA SER A 80 -8.94 4.85 -20.07
C SER A 80 -7.98 4.21 -19.07
N TYR A 81 -8.17 4.46 -17.78
CA TYR A 81 -7.40 3.81 -16.71
C TYR A 81 -7.72 2.31 -16.66
N TRP A 82 -9.00 1.96 -16.77
CA TRP A 82 -9.40 0.55 -16.81
C TRP A 82 -8.78 -0.19 -17.99
N ALA A 83 -8.86 0.38 -19.20
CA ALA A 83 -8.21 -0.19 -20.38
C ALA A 83 -6.70 -0.33 -20.16
N ALA A 84 -6.02 0.68 -19.60
CA ALA A 84 -4.61 0.59 -19.30
C ALA A 84 -4.30 -0.54 -18.32
N VAL A 85 -4.97 -0.62 -17.17
CA VAL A 85 -4.73 -1.69 -16.18
C VAL A 85 -4.98 -3.07 -16.80
N LYS A 86 -6.09 -3.23 -17.54
CA LYS A 86 -6.46 -4.49 -18.21
C LYS A 86 -5.42 -4.92 -19.24
N GLU A 87 -4.85 -3.99 -19.99
CA GLU A 87 -3.87 -4.28 -21.03
C GLU A 87 -2.42 -4.34 -20.53
N THR A 88 -2.18 -4.05 -19.25
CA THR A 88 -0.84 -3.96 -18.65
C THR A 88 -0.67 -4.95 -17.49
N TRP A 89 -0.33 -4.46 -16.29
CA TRP A 89 0.14 -5.26 -15.17
C TRP A 89 -0.89 -6.25 -14.63
N SER A 90 -2.21 -6.01 -14.82
CA SER A 90 -3.22 -6.91 -14.28
C SER A 90 -3.21 -8.30 -14.93
N LYS A 91 -2.64 -8.43 -16.13
CA LYS A 91 -2.43 -9.71 -16.81
C LYS A 91 -1.41 -10.61 -16.06
N HIS A 92 -0.58 -10.02 -15.21
CA HIS A 92 0.40 -10.75 -14.40
C HIS A 92 -0.19 -11.29 -13.07
N CYS A 93 -1.43 -10.92 -12.74
CA CYS A 93 -2.16 -11.48 -11.61
C CYS A 93 -2.61 -12.92 -11.92
N ASP A 94 -2.63 -13.80 -10.90
CA ASP A 94 -3.18 -15.15 -11.07
C ASP A 94 -4.70 -15.14 -11.29
N LYS A 95 -5.36 -14.06 -10.85
CA LYS A 95 -6.72 -13.65 -11.23
C LYS A 95 -6.85 -12.16 -11.03
N ALA A 96 -7.43 -11.47 -12.01
CA ALA A 96 -7.80 -10.06 -11.90
C ALA A 96 -9.30 -9.91 -12.04
N GLU A 97 -9.95 -9.23 -11.09
CA GLU A 97 -11.33 -8.82 -11.20
C GLU A 97 -11.49 -7.31 -10.99
N PHE A 98 -12.35 -6.73 -11.81
CA PHE A 98 -12.65 -5.31 -11.80
C PHE A 98 -14.02 -5.09 -11.19
N TYR A 99 -14.06 -4.28 -10.13
CA TYR A 99 -15.25 -4.00 -9.35
C TYR A 99 -15.74 -2.58 -9.61
N SER A 100 -17.01 -2.45 -10.00
CA SER A 100 -17.61 -1.18 -10.43
C SER A 100 -18.95 -0.95 -9.71
N PRO A 101 -19.34 0.32 -9.44
CA PRO A 101 -20.65 0.65 -8.90
C PRO A 101 -21.80 0.29 -9.85
N GLU A 102 -21.51 0.13 -11.15
CA GLU A 102 -22.48 -0.09 -12.22
C GLU A 102 -21.92 -1.13 -13.21
N ASN A 103 -22.78 -1.86 -13.91
CA ASN A 103 -22.34 -2.82 -14.92
C ASN A 103 -21.78 -2.12 -16.17
N VAL A 104 -20.47 -2.25 -16.42
CA VAL A 104 -19.81 -1.75 -17.63
C VAL A 104 -19.46 -2.94 -18.54
N LYS A 105 -20.33 -3.19 -19.53
CA LYS A 105 -20.26 -4.35 -20.43
C LYS A 105 -18.93 -4.50 -21.18
N VAL A 106 -18.31 -3.38 -21.58
CA VAL A 106 -17.06 -3.37 -22.38
C VAL A 106 -15.92 -4.10 -21.67
N PHE A 107 -15.91 -4.08 -20.34
CA PHE A 107 -14.80 -4.60 -19.55
C PHE A 107 -15.19 -5.72 -18.57
N HIS A 108 -16.44 -6.21 -18.62
CA HIS A 108 -16.93 -7.29 -17.77
C HIS A 108 -16.67 -7.07 -16.26
N SER A 109 -17.07 -5.92 -15.71
CA SER A 109 -16.99 -5.69 -14.26
C SER A 109 -17.96 -6.55 -13.46
N VAL A 110 -17.56 -6.89 -12.24
CA VAL A 110 -18.48 -7.23 -11.17
C VAL A 110 -19.21 -5.96 -10.72
N ASN A 111 -20.53 -5.93 -10.88
CA ASN A 111 -21.37 -4.83 -10.42
C ASN A 111 -21.62 -4.93 -8.91
N LEU A 112 -21.30 -3.88 -8.18
CA LEU A 112 -21.47 -3.79 -6.72
C LEU A 112 -22.72 -3.02 -6.28
N ASP A 113 -23.43 -2.38 -7.22
CA ASP A 113 -24.68 -1.63 -6.99
C ASP A 113 -24.59 -0.56 -5.88
N THR A 114 -23.45 0.11 -5.77
CA THR A 114 -23.25 1.20 -4.81
C THR A 114 -22.14 2.14 -5.26
N LYS A 115 -22.35 3.45 -5.07
CA LYS A 115 -21.35 4.52 -5.31
C LYS A 115 -20.62 4.92 -4.03
N ASP A 116 -21.05 4.41 -2.88
CA ASP A 116 -20.33 4.62 -1.63
C ASP A 116 -19.06 3.77 -1.66
N LYS A 117 -17.91 4.43 -1.61
CA LYS A 117 -16.61 3.81 -1.79
C LYS A 117 -16.28 2.79 -0.68
N TRP A 118 -16.75 3.01 0.56
CA TRP A 118 -16.57 2.02 1.64
C TRP A 118 -17.39 0.77 1.35
N LEU A 119 -18.67 0.93 1.00
CA LEU A 119 -19.51 -0.20 0.59
C LEU A 119 -18.98 -0.90 -0.66
N MET A 120 -18.40 -0.17 -1.61
CA MET A 120 -17.72 -0.75 -2.76
C MET A 120 -16.55 -1.64 -2.33
N LEU A 121 -15.63 -1.13 -1.50
CA LEU A 121 -14.49 -1.91 -1.00
C LEU A 121 -14.96 -3.16 -0.23
N ARG A 122 -15.92 -2.99 0.67
CA ARG A 122 -16.52 -4.06 1.46
C ARG A 122 -17.16 -5.14 0.58
N ASN A 123 -17.96 -4.75 -0.40
CA ASN A 123 -18.63 -5.70 -1.31
C ASN A 123 -17.64 -6.38 -2.25
N ALA A 124 -16.62 -5.66 -2.74
CA ALA A 124 -15.53 -6.21 -3.54
C ALA A 124 -14.77 -7.31 -2.77
N LEU A 125 -14.38 -7.03 -1.52
CA LEU A 125 -13.66 -7.98 -0.68
C LEU A 125 -14.52 -9.19 -0.30
N LYS A 126 -15.81 -8.98 -0.01
CA LYS A 126 -16.77 -10.07 0.21
C LYS A 126 -16.90 -10.97 -1.03
N HIS A 127 -17.00 -10.38 -2.22
CA HIS A 127 -17.07 -11.11 -3.48
C HIS A 127 -15.76 -11.85 -3.79
N ALA A 128 -14.61 -11.19 -3.61
CA ALA A 128 -13.29 -11.77 -3.82
C ALA A 128 -13.07 -12.99 -2.91
N TYR A 129 -13.46 -12.91 -1.63
CA TYR A 129 -13.36 -14.05 -0.71
C TYR A 129 -14.25 -15.22 -1.16
N ALA A 130 -15.50 -14.95 -1.56
CA ALA A 130 -16.43 -15.98 -2.01
C ALA A 130 -15.98 -16.69 -3.30
N ASN A 131 -15.35 -15.94 -4.21
CA ASN A 131 -14.95 -16.41 -5.55
C ASN A 131 -13.44 -16.63 -5.72
N GLY A 132 -12.68 -16.53 -4.63
CA GLY A 132 -11.23 -16.61 -4.59
C GLY A 132 -10.72 -17.92 -3.98
N LYS A 133 -11.46 -19.03 -4.12
CA LYS A 133 -10.97 -20.34 -3.67
C LYS A 133 -9.65 -20.67 -4.37
N GLY A 134 -8.63 -21.05 -3.60
CA GLY A 134 -7.30 -21.39 -4.11
C GLY A 134 -6.32 -20.21 -4.23
N TYR A 135 -6.72 -19.00 -3.81
CA TYR A 135 -5.83 -17.84 -3.69
C TYR A 135 -5.48 -17.61 -2.23
N SER A 136 -4.23 -17.27 -1.97
CA SER A 136 -3.71 -17.04 -0.60
C SER A 136 -3.57 -15.56 -0.28
N TRP A 137 -3.55 -14.71 -1.32
CA TRP A 137 -3.27 -13.28 -1.23
C TRP A 137 -4.26 -12.48 -2.05
N TYR A 138 -4.78 -11.40 -1.47
CA TYR A 138 -5.78 -10.54 -2.10
C TYR A 138 -5.24 -9.12 -2.18
N PHE A 139 -4.79 -8.73 -3.36
CA PHE A 139 -4.25 -7.41 -3.65
C PHE A 139 -5.37 -6.47 -4.09
N VAL A 140 -5.60 -5.41 -3.34
CA VAL A 140 -6.55 -4.35 -3.68
C VAL A 140 -5.78 -3.17 -4.28
N ALA A 141 -6.24 -2.71 -5.43
CA ALA A 141 -5.61 -1.61 -6.16
C ALA A 141 -6.65 -0.63 -6.74
N LEU A 142 -6.18 0.61 -6.96
CA LEU A 142 -6.93 1.65 -7.64
C LEU A 142 -6.57 1.69 -9.14
N PRO A 143 -7.39 2.29 -10.01
CA PRO A 143 -7.17 2.27 -11.46
C PRO A 143 -5.94 3.06 -11.90
N SER A 144 -5.45 3.97 -11.06
CA SER A 144 -4.23 4.76 -11.26
C SER A 144 -2.97 4.12 -10.67
N THR A 145 -3.10 2.95 -10.01
CA THR A 145 -1.97 2.18 -9.49
C THR A 145 -1.34 1.34 -10.62
N PHE A 146 -0.02 1.43 -10.77
CA PHE A 146 0.78 0.48 -11.53
C PHE A 146 1.45 -0.48 -10.57
N ALA A 147 1.39 -1.78 -10.85
CA ALA A 147 1.98 -2.80 -9.98
C ALA A 147 2.95 -3.72 -10.75
N ILE A 148 3.96 -4.23 -10.04
CA ILE A 148 4.87 -5.27 -10.53
C ILE A 148 4.54 -6.52 -9.70
N ILE A 149 3.69 -7.40 -10.25
CA ILE A 149 3.12 -8.54 -9.51
C ILE A 149 4.20 -9.54 -9.12
N GLU A 150 5.28 -9.63 -9.89
CA GLU A 150 6.44 -10.45 -9.63
C GLU A 150 7.19 -9.98 -8.38
N ASN A 151 7.34 -8.66 -8.20
CA ASN A 151 7.93 -8.08 -6.99
C ASN A 151 7.00 -8.33 -5.79
N LEU A 152 5.68 -8.25 -5.97
CA LEU A 152 4.73 -8.62 -4.93
C LEU A 152 4.88 -10.09 -4.53
N LYS A 153 4.86 -11.00 -5.50
CA LYS A 153 4.98 -12.44 -5.23
C LYS A 153 6.31 -12.78 -4.57
N PHE A 154 7.39 -12.14 -5.02
CA PHE A 154 8.71 -12.25 -4.41
C PHE A 154 8.72 -11.85 -2.94
N PHE A 155 8.11 -10.70 -2.62
CA PHE A 155 7.96 -10.25 -1.23
C PHE A 155 7.16 -11.25 -0.38
N LEU A 156 6.09 -11.82 -0.94
CA LEU A 156 5.19 -12.75 -0.24
C LEU A 156 5.78 -14.15 0.02
N LEU A 157 6.92 -14.52 -0.58
CA LEU A 157 7.52 -15.85 -0.38
C LEU A 157 7.89 -16.15 1.08
N ASN A 158 8.27 -15.13 1.83
CA ASN A 158 8.67 -15.26 3.23
C ASN A 158 7.48 -15.05 4.20
N LYS A 159 6.25 -15.13 3.69
CA LYS A 159 5.04 -14.83 4.45
C LYS A 159 4.11 -16.02 4.54
N ASP A 160 3.53 -16.20 5.73
CA ASP A 160 2.51 -17.20 5.98
C ASP A 160 1.12 -16.58 5.77
N PRO A 161 0.38 -16.95 4.71
CA PRO A 161 -0.96 -16.42 4.45
C PRO A 161 -2.00 -16.86 5.51
N GLY A 162 -1.66 -17.81 6.39
CA GLY A 162 -2.45 -18.22 7.54
C GLY A 162 -2.38 -17.26 8.73
N GLN A 163 -1.50 -16.26 8.71
CA GLN A 163 -1.42 -15.25 9.77
C GLN A 163 -2.34 -14.05 9.48
N PRO A 164 -2.94 -13.43 10.51
CA PRO A 164 -3.93 -12.37 10.36
C PRO A 164 -3.27 -11.00 10.14
N PHE A 165 -2.68 -10.76 8.97
CA PHE A 165 -2.11 -9.44 8.65
C PHE A 165 -2.48 -8.98 7.24
N TYR A 166 -2.30 -7.68 7.00
CA TYR A 166 -2.34 -7.07 5.68
C TYR A 166 -1.18 -6.09 5.52
N ILE A 167 -0.73 -5.92 4.28
CA ILE A 167 0.49 -5.17 3.95
C ILE A 167 0.14 -4.00 3.04
N GLY A 168 0.84 -2.89 3.19
CA GLY A 168 0.87 -1.78 2.25
C GLY A 168 1.71 -0.63 2.80
N HIS A 169 1.57 0.57 2.23
CA HIS A 169 2.17 1.77 2.81
C HIS A 169 1.45 2.13 4.11
N THR A 170 2.06 1.82 5.25
CA THR A 170 1.40 1.90 6.55
C THR A 170 1.62 3.26 7.18
N VAL A 171 0.52 3.90 7.57
CA VAL A 171 0.51 5.20 8.24
C VAL A 171 -0.25 5.10 9.57
N LYS A 172 0.07 6.02 10.49
CA LYS A 172 -0.55 6.08 11.81
C LYS A 172 -1.37 7.37 11.97
N SER A 173 -2.62 7.23 12.39
CA SER A 173 -3.53 8.34 12.73
C SER A 173 -4.11 8.11 14.12
N GLY A 174 -3.53 8.76 15.14
CA GLY A 174 -3.85 8.49 16.54
C GLY A 174 -3.46 7.05 16.93
N GLU A 175 -4.42 6.29 17.46
CA GLU A 175 -4.25 4.88 17.85
C GLU A 175 -4.62 3.88 16.73
N LEU A 176 -4.86 4.39 15.51
CA LEU A 176 -5.17 3.57 14.34
C LEU A 176 -3.96 3.56 13.40
N GLU A 177 -3.48 2.35 13.12
CA GLU A 177 -2.46 2.06 12.12
C GLU A 177 -3.13 1.38 10.93
N TYR A 178 -2.86 1.85 9.72
CA TYR A 178 -3.54 1.37 8.52
C TYR A 178 -2.69 1.55 7.26
N ALA A 179 -2.89 0.67 6.27
CA ALA A 179 -2.30 0.80 4.95
C ALA A 179 -3.13 1.73 4.05
N GLU A 180 -2.48 2.67 3.36
CA GLU A 180 -3.15 3.59 2.43
C GLU A 180 -3.53 2.88 1.12
N LEU A 181 -4.76 3.08 0.67
CA LEU A 181 -5.26 2.40 -0.54
C LEU A 181 -4.56 2.90 -1.83
N GLU A 182 -4.02 4.13 -1.82
CA GLU A 182 -3.28 4.70 -2.94
C GLU A 182 -2.04 3.85 -3.29
N GLY A 183 -1.29 3.40 -2.28
CA GLY A 183 -0.16 2.49 -2.44
C GLY A 183 -0.58 1.07 -2.84
N GLY A 184 -1.87 0.74 -2.77
CA GLY A 184 -2.37 -0.62 -2.85
C GLY A 184 -2.11 -1.37 -1.55
N LEU A 185 -2.96 -2.36 -1.26
CA LEU A 185 -2.85 -3.18 -0.05
C LEU A 185 -3.06 -4.65 -0.34
N VAL A 186 -2.44 -5.52 0.44
CA VAL A 186 -2.49 -6.97 0.26
C VAL A 186 -3.00 -7.61 1.54
N LEU A 187 -4.14 -8.28 1.47
CA LEU A 187 -4.65 -9.07 2.58
C LEU A 187 -4.18 -10.53 2.44
N SER A 188 -3.68 -11.09 3.53
CA SER A 188 -3.60 -12.54 3.68
C SER A 188 -5.01 -13.16 3.62
N VAL A 189 -5.11 -14.43 3.22
CA VAL A 189 -6.40 -15.15 3.22
C VAL A 189 -7.02 -15.20 4.62
N GLU A 190 -6.20 -15.30 5.68
CA GLU A 190 -6.70 -15.26 7.05
C GLU A 190 -7.26 -13.88 7.43
N ALA A 191 -6.57 -12.79 7.05
CA ALA A 191 -7.09 -11.44 7.28
C ALA A 191 -8.42 -11.22 6.55
N LEU A 192 -8.52 -11.62 5.28
CA LEU A 192 -9.75 -11.48 4.52
C LEU A 192 -10.90 -12.34 5.09
N ARG A 193 -10.61 -13.57 5.51
CA ARG A 193 -11.60 -14.44 6.17
C ARG A 193 -12.17 -13.79 7.42
N ARG A 194 -11.32 -13.24 8.29
CA ARG A 194 -11.73 -12.54 9.52
C ARG A 194 -12.54 -11.29 9.22
N LEU A 195 -12.09 -10.49 8.25
CA LEU A 195 -12.78 -9.29 7.79
C LEU A 195 -14.21 -9.60 7.30
N VAL A 196 -14.35 -10.59 6.42
CA VAL A 196 -15.68 -10.99 5.92
C VAL A 196 -16.57 -11.52 7.04
N GLY A 197 -15.99 -12.23 8.01
CA GLY A 197 -16.71 -12.69 9.19
C GLY A 197 -17.27 -11.55 10.06
N VAL A 198 -16.56 -10.42 10.17
CA VAL A 198 -16.99 -9.29 11.01
C VAL A 198 -17.95 -8.33 10.31
N PHE A 199 -18.10 -8.39 8.98
CA PHE A 199 -19.01 -7.50 8.25
C PHE A 199 -20.45 -7.49 8.80
N SER A 200 -20.98 -8.63 9.26
CA SER A 200 -22.33 -8.70 9.82
C SER A 200 -22.48 -8.07 11.22
N ASP A 201 -21.37 -7.79 11.92
CA ASP A 201 -21.36 -7.18 13.24
C ASP A 201 -21.27 -5.66 13.10
N SER A 202 -22.43 -4.98 13.11
CA SER A 202 -22.50 -3.52 12.93
C SER A 202 -21.84 -2.72 14.04
N VAL A 203 -21.54 -3.33 15.19
CA VAL A 203 -20.84 -2.67 16.30
C VAL A 203 -19.35 -2.64 16.04
N LYS A 204 -18.80 -3.73 15.49
CA LYS A 204 -17.36 -3.84 15.16
C LYS A 204 -17.01 -3.35 13.76
N CYS A 205 -17.94 -3.47 12.82
CA CYS A 205 -17.73 -3.09 11.42
C CYS A 205 -19.00 -2.48 10.80
N PRO A 206 -19.27 -1.19 11.08
CA PRO A 206 -20.45 -0.49 10.56
C PRO A 206 -20.51 -0.48 9.03
N GLU A 207 -21.71 -0.65 8.46
CA GLU A 207 -21.91 -0.46 7.01
C GLU A 207 -21.91 1.02 6.61
N GLN A 208 -22.39 1.86 7.51
CA GLN A 208 -22.42 3.31 7.35
C GLN A 208 -21.39 3.89 8.30
N GLY A 209 -20.45 4.66 7.76
CA GLY A 209 -19.47 5.37 8.55
C GLY A 209 -20.12 6.31 9.56
N SER A 210 -19.34 6.80 10.54
CA SER A 210 -19.87 7.70 11.55
C SER A 210 -20.57 8.91 10.91
N VAL A 211 -21.82 9.17 11.31
CA VAL A 211 -22.63 10.32 10.85
C VAL A 211 -21.92 11.66 11.17
N LEU A 212 -21.06 11.67 12.20
CA LEU A 212 -20.34 12.85 12.64
C LEU A 212 -18.98 13.04 11.94
N TRP A 213 -18.32 11.95 11.53
CA TRP A 213 -16.99 12.00 10.93
C TRP A 213 -16.90 10.93 9.83
N LYS A 214 -16.93 11.36 8.57
CA LYS A 214 -16.73 10.43 7.46
C LYS A 214 -15.27 10.01 7.41
N LEU A 215 -15.00 8.74 7.73
CA LEU A 215 -13.69 8.14 7.56
C LEU A 215 -13.44 7.82 6.07
N THR A 216 -12.17 7.74 5.70
CA THR A 216 -11.77 7.18 4.41
C THR A 216 -11.96 5.66 4.42
N GLU A 217 -12.02 5.06 3.23
CA GLU A 217 -12.30 3.63 3.06
C GLU A 217 -11.22 2.76 3.71
N GLU A 218 -9.95 3.20 3.65
CA GLU A 218 -8.86 2.47 4.32
C GLU A 218 -8.93 2.56 5.85
N LYS A 219 -9.47 3.66 6.40
CA LYS A 219 -9.68 3.80 7.85
C LYS A 219 -10.85 2.94 8.31
N GLU A 220 -11.97 2.92 7.57
CA GLU A 220 -13.10 2.02 7.86
C GLU A 220 -12.64 0.54 7.81
N LEU A 221 -11.85 0.18 6.79
CA LEU A 221 -11.24 -1.16 6.69
C LEU A 221 -10.40 -1.49 7.94
N ALA A 222 -9.50 -0.59 8.33
CA ALA A 222 -8.61 -0.80 9.46
C ALA A 222 -9.37 -0.92 10.80
N VAL A 223 -10.43 -0.14 10.99
CA VAL A 223 -11.31 -0.25 12.17
C VAL A 223 -11.91 -1.65 12.24
N CYS A 224 -12.49 -2.16 11.14
CA CYS A 224 -13.04 -3.51 11.10
C CYS A 224 -11.99 -4.59 11.40
N LEU A 225 -10.80 -4.47 10.80
CA LEU A 225 -9.70 -5.43 10.96
C LEU A 225 -9.17 -5.46 12.40
N LYS A 226 -9.03 -4.30 13.05
CA LYS A 226 -8.55 -4.17 14.43
C LYS A 226 -9.37 -5.00 15.42
N TYR A 227 -10.69 -5.04 15.26
CA TYR A 227 -11.58 -5.84 16.13
C TYR A 227 -11.46 -7.36 15.92
N THR A 228 -10.76 -7.80 14.88
CA THR A 228 -10.56 -9.22 14.56
C THR A 228 -9.14 -9.69 14.84
N GLY A 229 -8.31 -8.84 15.45
CA GLY A 229 -6.90 -9.14 15.70
C GLY A 229 -6.07 -9.21 14.43
N VAL A 230 -6.52 -8.53 13.36
CA VAL A 230 -5.72 -8.31 12.15
C VAL A 230 -4.96 -7.00 12.29
N PHE A 231 -3.68 -7.01 11.91
CA PHE A 231 -2.79 -5.85 12.01
C PHE A 231 -2.19 -5.49 10.64
N ALA A 232 -1.84 -4.21 10.48
CA ALA A 232 -1.13 -3.71 9.32
C ALA A 232 0.37 -3.97 9.48
N GLU A 233 1.06 -4.30 8.39
CA GLU A 233 2.50 -4.41 8.33
C GLU A 233 3.04 -3.44 7.28
N ASN A 234 4.01 -2.58 7.67
CA ASN A 234 4.73 -1.77 6.71
C ASN A 234 5.71 -2.64 5.91
N ALA A 235 5.87 -2.34 4.63
CA ALA A 235 6.79 -3.06 3.77
C ALA A 235 7.82 -2.13 3.15
N GLU A 236 9.09 -2.46 3.39
CA GLU A 236 10.26 -1.75 2.93
C GLU A 236 11.25 -2.76 2.33
N ASP A 237 12.17 -2.28 1.50
CA ASP A 237 13.27 -3.12 1.03
C ASP A 237 14.41 -3.20 2.06
N SER A 238 15.49 -3.90 1.71
CA SER A 238 16.67 -4.05 2.57
C SER A 238 17.41 -2.74 2.87
N GLU A 239 17.14 -1.68 2.10
CA GLU A 239 17.71 -0.33 2.29
C GLU A 239 16.75 0.60 3.04
N GLY A 240 15.58 0.12 3.47
CA GLY A 240 14.55 0.91 4.13
C GLY A 240 13.73 1.79 3.17
N LYS A 241 13.75 1.50 1.86
CA LYS A 241 12.93 2.22 0.88
C LYS A 241 11.54 1.62 0.82
N GLU A 242 10.54 2.49 0.68
CA GLU A 242 9.14 2.12 0.47
C GLU A 242 8.98 1.27 -0.81
N ILE A 243 8.30 0.13 -0.69
CA ILE A 243 7.98 -0.72 -1.85
C ILE A 243 6.52 -0.58 -2.30
N PHE A 244 5.62 -0.08 -1.43
CA PHE A 244 4.26 0.31 -1.81
C PHE A 244 4.19 1.84 -1.97
N ASN A 245 4.44 2.37 -3.17
CA ASN A 245 4.54 3.81 -3.33
C ASN A 245 3.17 4.46 -3.56
N THR A 246 2.81 5.43 -2.72
CA THR A 246 1.59 6.25 -2.82
C THR A 246 1.72 7.42 -3.81
N LYS A 247 2.87 7.54 -4.49
CA LYS A 247 3.16 8.60 -5.47
C LYS A 247 3.54 8.02 -6.82
N SER A 248 3.43 8.86 -7.85
CA SER A 248 3.89 8.51 -9.20
C SER A 248 5.41 8.45 -9.27
N VAL A 249 5.92 7.60 -10.15
CA VAL A 249 7.36 7.50 -10.48
C VAL A 249 7.93 8.89 -10.81
N ASN A 250 7.22 9.68 -11.62
CA ASN A 250 7.64 11.04 -11.97
C ASN A 250 7.72 11.96 -10.74
N THR A 251 6.80 11.83 -9.78
CA THR A 251 6.81 12.62 -8.55
C THR A 251 8.00 12.23 -7.69
N LEU A 252 8.22 10.93 -7.48
CA LEU A 252 9.34 10.43 -6.68
C LEU A 252 10.69 10.80 -7.28
N ILE A 253 10.85 10.70 -8.60
CA ILE A 253 12.07 11.15 -9.30
C ILE A 253 12.29 12.65 -9.09
N LYS A 254 11.24 13.47 -9.19
CA LYS A 254 11.36 14.93 -8.94
C LYS A 254 11.76 15.25 -7.51
N GLU A 255 11.20 14.54 -6.54
CA GLU A 255 11.55 14.70 -5.12
C GLU A 255 13.00 14.28 -4.86
N ALA A 256 13.42 13.12 -5.38
CA ALA A 256 14.81 12.67 -5.29
C ALA A 256 15.81 13.62 -5.96
N LEU A 257 15.45 14.17 -7.13
CA LEU A 257 16.23 15.19 -7.82
C LEU A 257 16.38 16.47 -7.01
N ALA A 258 15.33 16.87 -6.28
CA ALA A 258 15.35 18.08 -5.45
C ALA A 258 16.20 17.89 -4.19
N GLU A 259 16.16 16.69 -3.59
CA GLU A 259 16.91 16.38 -2.38
C GLU A 259 18.39 16.10 -2.66
N LYS A 260 18.68 15.24 -3.66
CA LYS A 260 20.02 14.80 -4.03
C LYS A 260 20.19 14.79 -5.55
N PRO A 261 20.47 15.95 -6.17
CA PRO A 261 20.57 16.08 -7.62
C PRO A 261 21.59 15.14 -8.30
N GLN A 262 22.60 14.68 -7.56
CA GLN A 262 23.66 13.80 -8.08
C GLN A 262 23.41 12.30 -7.87
N GLU A 263 22.38 11.92 -7.11
CA GLU A 263 22.14 10.51 -6.73
C GLU A 263 20.74 10.02 -7.16
N VAL A 264 20.19 10.53 -8.27
CA VAL A 264 18.80 10.23 -8.68
C VAL A 264 18.53 8.73 -8.79
N VAL A 265 19.48 7.96 -9.34
CA VAL A 265 19.37 6.51 -9.53
C VAL A 265 19.27 5.77 -8.20
N ASN A 266 20.02 6.20 -7.19
CA ASN A 266 19.99 5.59 -5.85
C ASN A 266 18.91 6.21 -4.95
N GLY A 267 18.50 7.45 -5.25
CA GLY A 267 17.67 8.30 -4.44
C GLY A 267 16.18 8.13 -4.70
N CYS A 268 15.77 7.76 -5.91
CA CYS A 268 14.41 7.30 -6.14
C CYS A 268 14.36 5.79 -6.32
N CYS A 269 13.56 5.26 -5.40
CA CYS A 269 12.70 4.12 -5.54
C CYS A 269 13.43 2.79 -5.39
N SER A 270 12.78 1.88 -4.69
CA SER A 270 13.29 0.53 -4.52
C SER A 270 13.39 -0.18 -5.88
N ASP A 271 14.47 -0.90 -6.11
CA ASP A 271 14.62 -1.79 -7.28
C ASP A 271 13.61 -2.95 -7.25
N VAL A 272 13.01 -3.20 -6.07
CA VAL A 272 11.96 -4.21 -5.83
C VAL A 272 10.63 -3.56 -5.46
N ALA A 273 10.41 -2.30 -5.85
CA ALA A 273 9.13 -1.62 -5.66
C ALA A 273 7.97 -2.45 -6.25
N ILE A 274 6.88 -2.55 -5.49
CA ILE A 274 5.69 -3.32 -5.86
C ILE A 274 4.69 -2.42 -6.57
N THR A 275 4.47 -1.21 -6.07
CA THR A 275 3.45 -0.31 -6.63
C THR A 275 3.94 1.12 -6.78
N PHE A 276 3.29 1.83 -7.71
CA PHE A 276 3.32 3.28 -7.84
C PHE A 276 1.92 3.81 -8.13
N HIS A 277 1.44 4.73 -7.31
CA HIS A 277 0.14 5.38 -7.50
C HIS A 277 0.19 6.53 -8.52
N GLY A 278 -0.98 7.03 -8.94
CA GLY A 278 -1.10 8.29 -9.68
C GLY A 278 -0.52 8.26 -11.11
N GLN A 279 -0.42 7.07 -11.72
CA GLN A 279 0.07 6.91 -13.08
C GLN A 279 -1.02 7.22 -14.08
N SER A 280 -0.71 7.99 -15.13
CA SER A 280 -1.64 8.16 -16.25
C SER A 280 -1.73 6.86 -17.07
N PRO A 281 -2.83 6.63 -17.82
CA PRO A 281 -2.98 5.44 -18.67
C PRO A 281 -1.80 5.22 -19.63
N ASN A 282 -1.33 6.30 -20.27
CA ASN A 282 -0.19 6.23 -21.18
C ASN A 282 1.11 5.94 -20.43
N HIS A 283 1.27 6.46 -19.21
CA HIS A 283 2.48 6.20 -18.43
C HIS A 283 2.55 4.74 -17.97
N MET A 284 1.41 4.09 -17.66
CA MET A 284 1.39 2.65 -17.38
C MET A 284 1.92 1.82 -18.56
N GLN A 285 1.59 2.20 -19.80
CA GLN A 285 2.12 1.55 -20.99
C GLN A 285 3.63 1.75 -21.15
N VAL A 286 4.13 2.96 -20.83
CA VAL A 286 5.58 3.24 -20.82
C VAL A 286 6.29 2.40 -19.76
N LEU A 287 5.72 2.27 -18.56
CA LEU A 287 6.26 1.41 -17.51
C LEU A 287 6.25 -0.06 -17.92
N MET A 288 5.17 -0.57 -18.54
CA MET A 288 5.17 -1.93 -19.09
C MET A 288 6.27 -2.16 -20.12
N TYR A 289 6.43 -1.20 -21.05
CA TYR A 289 7.50 -1.28 -22.03
C TYR A 289 8.88 -1.31 -21.35
N GLY A 290 9.12 -0.43 -20.37
CA GLY A 290 10.40 -0.35 -19.66
C GLY A 290 10.71 -1.58 -18.80
N VAL A 291 9.71 -2.12 -18.09
CA VAL A 291 9.90 -3.23 -17.13
C VAL A 291 9.97 -4.59 -17.84
N TYR A 292 9.09 -4.83 -18.80
CA TYR A 292 8.89 -6.18 -19.36
C TYR A 292 9.42 -6.35 -20.79
N ARG A 293 9.46 -5.30 -21.62
CA ARG A 293 9.74 -5.44 -23.07
C ARG A 293 11.09 -4.91 -23.52
N LEU A 294 11.54 -3.79 -22.95
CA LEU A 294 12.78 -3.13 -23.35
C LEU A 294 13.98 -3.89 -22.77
N ARG A 295 14.77 -4.53 -23.64
CA ARG A 295 15.99 -5.25 -23.24
C ARG A 295 17.20 -4.76 -24.06
N PRO A 296 18.24 -4.21 -23.42
CA PRO A 296 19.47 -3.89 -24.12
C PRO A 296 20.20 -5.19 -24.49
N TYR A 297 20.65 -5.29 -25.74
CA TYR A 297 21.38 -6.47 -26.22
C TYR A 297 22.70 -6.65 -25.48
N GLY A 298 23.01 -7.88 -25.08
CA GLY A 298 24.23 -8.22 -24.33
C GLY A 298 24.10 -8.18 -22.80
N HIS A 299 22.92 -7.81 -22.26
CA HIS A 299 22.63 -7.91 -20.83
C HIS A 299 21.69 -9.10 -20.57
N THR A 300 22.13 -10.07 -19.76
CA THR A 300 21.30 -11.17 -19.26
C THR A 300 20.67 -10.79 -17.93
N PHE A 301 19.34 -10.67 -17.90
CA PHE A 301 18.59 -10.62 -16.64
C PHE A 301 18.36 -12.06 -16.18
N HIS A 302 19.08 -12.47 -15.13
CA HIS A 302 18.78 -13.74 -14.47
C HIS A 302 17.63 -13.52 -13.50
N ASP A 303 16.43 -13.88 -13.94
CA ASP A 303 15.26 -13.92 -13.09
C ASP A 303 15.50 -15.00 -12.02
N SER A 304 15.57 -14.57 -10.76
CA SER A 304 15.73 -15.49 -9.62
C SER A 304 14.55 -16.43 -9.52
N LEU A 305 13.36 -15.96 -9.89
CA LEU A 305 12.13 -16.73 -10.04
C LEU A 305 11.43 -16.25 -11.30
N VAL A 306 10.97 -17.19 -12.12
CA VAL A 306 10.11 -16.86 -13.25
C VAL A 306 8.67 -16.97 -12.77
N PHE A 307 8.01 -15.83 -12.65
CA PHE A 307 6.57 -15.76 -12.49
C PHE A 307 5.99 -15.65 -13.89
N LEU A 308 5.67 -16.80 -14.48
CA LEU A 308 4.98 -16.78 -15.76
C LEU A 308 3.58 -16.23 -15.54
N PRO A 309 3.08 -15.40 -16.46
CA PRO A 309 1.68 -15.03 -16.44
C PRO A 309 0.81 -16.29 -16.58
N PRO A 310 -0.49 -16.20 -16.21
CA PRO A 310 -1.40 -17.32 -16.36
C PRO A 310 -1.34 -17.94 -17.76
N VAL A 311 -1.54 -19.25 -17.87
CA VAL A 311 -1.66 -19.95 -19.15
C VAL A 311 -2.76 -19.24 -19.98
N ASP A 312 -2.47 -18.95 -21.24
CA ASP A 312 -3.32 -18.18 -22.17
C ASP A 312 -3.45 -16.67 -21.88
N SER A 313 -2.60 -16.11 -21.02
CA SER A 313 -2.43 -14.65 -20.95
C SER A 313 -1.70 -14.16 -22.21
N ASP A 314 -2.29 -13.19 -22.92
CA ASP A 314 -1.70 -12.49 -24.08
C ASP A 314 -0.50 -11.58 -23.69
N ASN A 315 0.39 -12.09 -22.83
CA ASN A 315 1.43 -11.29 -22.19
C ASN A 315 2.74 -11.15 -22.98
N ASP A 316 2.71 -11.46 -24.28
CA ASP A 316 3.82 -11.25 -25.20
C ASP A 316 3.37 -10.51 -26.48
#